data_AF-A0A3D3QBY5-F1
#
_entry.id   AF-A0A3D3QBY5-F1
#
_cell.length_a   1.000
_cell.length_b   1.000
_cell.length_c   1.000
_cell.angle_alpha   90.00
_cell.angle_beta   90.00
_cell.angle_gamma   90.00
#
_symmetry.space_group_name_H-M   'P 1'
#
loop_
_entity.id
_entity.type
_entity.pdbx_description
1 polymer ?
#
loop_
_entity_poly.entity_id
_entity_poly.type
_entity_poly.pdbx_seq_one_letter_code
_entity_poly.pdbx_strand_id
1 'polypeptide(L)'
;AGGEKLEEPLVVRPTSETIIWDTYSRWVQSYRDLPLLYNQWCNVVRWELRPRLFLRTTEFLWQEGHTAHETSAEAMAESRMILHDVYQDVA
;
A
#
# COMPACT_ATOMS: atom_id res chain seq x y z
N ALA A 1 -2.90 30.12 2.98
CA ALA A 1 -2.27 29.97 4.31
C ALA A 1 -3.09 28.97 5.10
N GLY A 2 -2.45 28.07 5.86
CA GLY A 2 -3.17 27.30 6.88
C GLY A 2 -3.64 28.20 8.02
N GLY A 3 -4.54 27.72 8.87
CA GLY A 3 -4.99 28.49 10.05
C GLY A 3 -6.36 28.09 10.57
N GLU A 4 -7.20 27.47 9.75
CA GLU A 4 -8.46 26.90 10.21
C GLU A 4 -8.24 25.49 10.77
N LYS A 5 -8.89 25.21 11.91
CA LYS A 5 -8.88 23.87 12.48
C LYS A 5 -9.79 23.00 11.62
N LEU A 6 -9.26 21.89 11.13
CA LEU A 6 -10.06 20.90 10.41
C LEU A 6 -11.20 20.38 11.30
N GLU A 7 -12.37 20.20 10.71
CA GLU A 7 -13.52 19.58 11.38
C GLU A 7 -13.16 18.14 11.80
N GLU A 8 -12.47 17.42 10.92
CA GLU A 8 -11.94 16.08 11.16
C GLU A 8 -10.41 16.08 11.09
N PRO A 9 -9.72 15.49 12.08
CA PRO A 9 -8.27 15.39 12.04
C PRO A 9 -7.83 14.44 10.93
N LEU A 10 -6.90 14.89 10.10
CA LEU A 10 -6.28 14.07 9.06
C LEU A 10 -4.97 13.47 9.55
N VAL A 11 -4.66 12.27 9.05
CA VAL A 11 -3.44 11.53 9.36
C VAL A 11 -2.62 11.40 8.08
N VAL A 12 -1.31 11.61 8.18
CA VAL A 12 -0.39 11.30 7.09
C VAL A 12 -0.26 9.78 6.98
N ARG A 13 -0.45 9.22 5.78
CA ARG A 13 -0.52 7.77 5.57
C ARG A 13 0.72 7.04 6.16
N PRO A 14 0.51 6.07 7.07
CA PRO A 14 1.56 5.11 7.43
C PRO A 14 1.65 3.96 6.43
N THR A 15 0.59 3.78 5.65
CA THR A 15 0.36 2.80 4.58
C THR A 15 -1.01 3.12 3.94
N SER A 16 -1.32 2.61 2.75
CA SER A 16 -2.51 3.04 1.99
C SER A 16 -3.71 2.06 2.01
N GLU A 17 -3.65 0.96 2.76
CA GLU A 17 -4.67 -0.11 2.81
C GLU A 17 -6.08 0.45 3.01
N THR A 18 -6.30 1.32 4.00
CA THR A 18 -7.65 1.82 4.30
C THR A 18 -8.25 2.61 3.14
N ILE A 19 -7.45 3.42 2.46
CA ILE A 19 -7.85 4.21 1.30
C ILE A 19 -8.09 3.30 0.08
N ILE A 20 -7.20 2.33 -0.13
CA ILE A 20 -7.26 1.42 -1.26
C ILE A 20 -8.45 0.46 -1.13
N TRP A 21 -8.68 -0.11 0.06
CA TRP A 21 -9.81 -1.03 0.29
C TRP A 21 -11.16 -0.32 0.22
N ASP A 22 -11.27 0.92 0.71
CA ASP A 22 -12.47 1.74 0.48
C ASP A 22 -12.72 1.93 -1.03
N THR A 23 -11.67 2.22 -1.79
CA THR A 23 -11.76 2.39 -3.23
C THR A 23 -12.14 1.09 -3.94
N TYR A 24 -11.51 -0.03 -3.60
CA TYR A 24 -11.78 -1.34 -4.18
C TYR A 24 -13.20 -1.81 -3.88
N SER A 25 -13.73 -1.50 -2.69
CA SER A 25 -15.12 -1.83 -2.34
C SER A 25 -16.15 -1.20 -3.28
N ARG A 26 -15.82 -0.04 -3.86
CA ARG A 26 -16.66 0.64 -4.85
C ARG A 26 -16.41 0.14 -6.27
N TRP A 27 -15.19 -0.29 -6.59
CA TRP A 27 -14.82 -0.73 -7.94
C TRP A 27 -15.22 -2.17 -8.23
N VAL A 28 -15.03 -3.08 -7.28
CA VAL A 28 -15.34 -4.50 -7.46
C VAL A 28 -16.84 -4.70 -7.31
N GLN A 29 -17.53 -4.90 -8.43
CA GLN A 29 -18.97 -5.19 -8.48
C GLN A 29 -19.26 -6.60 -9.06
N SER A 30 -18.30 -7.19 -9.77
CA SER A 30 -18.41 -8.51 -10.40
C SER A 30 -17.06 -9.23 -10.41
N TYR A 31 -17.08 -10.55 -10.59
CA TYR A 31 -15.89 -11.35 -10.89
C TYR A 31 -15.12 -10.80 -12.10
N ARG A 32 -15.80 -10.12 -13.03
CA ARG A 32 -15.20 -9.50 -14.22
C ARG A 32 -14.29 -8.32 -13.92
N ASP A 33 -14.39 -7.74 -12.72
CA ASP A 33 -13.55 -6.61 -12.31
C ASP A 33 -12.22 -7.10 -11.70
N LEU A 34 -12.07 -8.43 -11.53
CA LEU A 34 -10.89 -9.07 -10.97
C LEU A 34 -10.04 -9.71 -12.08
N PRO A 35 -8.71 -9.77 -11.90
CA PRO A 35 -7.96 -9.25 -10.76
C PRO A 35 -7.70 -7.74 -10.85
N LEU A 36 -7.63 -7.08 -9.70
CA LEU A 36 -7.08 -5.73 -9.58
C LEU A 36 -5.62 -5.83 -9.15
N LEU A 37 -4.70 -5.27 -9.94
CA LEU A 37 -3.25 -5.31 -9.68
C LEU A 37 -2.70 -3.87 -9.67
N TYR A 38 -2.57 -3.26 -8.50
CA TYR A 38 -2.09 -1.88 -8.38
C TYR A 38 -0.81 -1.77 -7.56
N ASN A 39 0.07 -0.88 -8.00
CA ASN A 39 1.30 -0.53 -7.32
C ASN A 39 1.42 1.00 -7.21
N GLN A 40 1.86 1.49 -6.05
CA GLN A 40 2.10 2.90 -5.79
C GLN A 40 3.54 3.11 -5.35
N TRP A 41 4.27 4.01 -6.03
CA TRP A 41 5.55 4.54 -5.56
C TRP A 41 5.32 5.84 -4.79
N CYS A 42 5.75 5.89 -3.53
CA CYS A 42 5.49 7.06 -2.70
C CYS A 42 6.36 7.12 -1.43
N ASN A 43 6.25 8.24 -0.73
CA ASN A 43 6.59 8.35 0.68
C ASN A 43 5.43 7.90 1.59
N VAL A 44 5.78 7.36 2.76
CA VAL A 44 4.89 7.12 3.90
C VAL A 44 5.51 7.65 5.18
N VAL A 45 4.69 7.89 6.20
CA VAL A 45 5.14 8.40 7.49
C VAL A 45 4.75 7.46 8.62
N ARG A 46 5.75 6.97 9.36
CA ARG A 46 5.58 6.19 10.59
C ARG A 46 6.46 6.80 11.66
N TRP A 47 5.86 7.38 12.69
CA TRP A 47 6.61 8.15 13.70
C TRP A 47 7.59 7.26 14.48
N GLU A 48 8.89 7.40 14.19
CA GLU A 48 9.94 6.56 14.76
C GLU A 48 10.70 7.28 15.88
N LEU A 49 10.84 6.62 17.03
CA LEU A 49 11.52 7.18 18.21
C LEU A 49 13.06 7.10 18.10
N ARG A 50 13.59 6.09 17.42
CA ARG A 50 15.05 5.88 17.29
C ARG A 50 15.44 5.62 15.83
N PRO A 51 15.59 6.68 15.02
CA PRO A 51 15.91 6.53 13.61
C PRO A 51 17.28 5.89 13.36
N ARG A 52 17.36 5.07 12.31
CA ARG A 52 18.58 4.54 11.70
C ARG A 52 18.49 4.79 10.21
N LEU A 53 19.47 5.51 9.65
CA LEU A 53 19.46 5.90 8.23
C LEU A 53 19.19 4.69 7.33
N PHE A 54 18.26 4.85 6.39
CA PHE A 54 17.70 3.82 5.48
C PHE A 54 16.93 2.68 6.16
N LEU A 55 17.43 2.14 7.28
CA LEU A 55 16.84 0.98 7.93
C LEU A 55 15.54 1.29 8.68
N ARG A 56 15.42 2.50 9.23
CA ARG A 56 14.26 2.94 10.00
C ARG A 56 14.21 4.47 10.14
N THR A 57 13.31 5.14 9.43
CA THR A 57 13.15 6.61 9.47
C THR A 57 11.68 6.98 9.61
N THR A 58 11.41 8.20 10.11
CA THR A 58 10.03 8.68 10.28
C THR A 58 9.28 8.79 8.95
N GLU A 59 9.99 9.25 7.91
CA GLU A 59 9.53 9.24 6.53
C GLU A 59 10.48 8.37 5.72
N PHE A 60 9.94 7.55 4.83
CA PHE A 60 10.74 6.76 3.89
C PHE A 60 9.99 6.59 2.57
N LEU A 61 10.76 6.40 1.51
CA LEU A 61 10.27 6.07 0.18
C LEU A 61 10.13 4.56 0.06
N TRP A 62 9.05 4.11 -0.56
CA TRP A 62 8.84 2.71 -0.89
C TRP A 62 7.94 2.56 -2.12
N GLN A 63 7.72 1.31 -2.51
CA GLN A 63 6.52 0.95 -3.22
C GLN A 63 5.58 0.17 -2.29
N GLU A 64 4.29 0.24 -2.57
CA GLU A 64 3.28 -0.63 -1.98
C GLU A 64 2.37 -1.19 -3.07
N GLY A 65 2.33 -2.52 -3.16
CA GLY A 65 1.46 -3.28 -4.05
C GLY A 65 0.22 -3.78 -3.31
N HIS A 66 -0.96 -3.56 -3.90
CA HIS A 66 -2.25 -4.00 -3.37
C HIS A 66 -3.01 -4.70 -4.49
N THR A 67 -3.45 -5.93 -4.23
CA THR A 67 -4.10 -6.76 -5.24
C THR A 67 -5.38 -7.40 -4.70
N ALA A 68 -6.35 -7.61 -5.59
CA ALA A 68 -7.57 -8.34 -5.29
C ALA A 68 -7.81 -9.39 -6.37
N HIS A 69 -8.14 -10.61 -5.96
CA HIS A 69 -8.25 -11.78 -6.83
C HIS A 69 -9.56 -12.51 -6.56
N GLU A 70 -10.05 -13.25 -7.56
CA GLU A 70 -11.25 -14.06 -7.43
C GLU A 70 -11.01 -15.24 -6.48
N THR A 71 -9.82 -15.85 -6.56
CA THR A 71 -9.48 -17.03 -5.76
C THR A 71 -8.27 -16.82 -4.86
N SER A 72 -8.24 -17.56 -3.74
CA SER A 72 -7.08 -17.60 -2.85
C SER A 72 -5.84 -18.17 -3.55
N ALA A 73 -6.01 -19.09 -4.50
CA ALA A 73 -4.90 -19.69 -5.23
C ALA A 73 -4.16 -18.64 -6.09
N GLU A 74 -4.91 -17.77 -6.78
CA GLU A 74 -4.37 -16.64 -7.55
C GLU A 74 -3.67 -15.62 -6.65
N ALA A 75 -4.30 -15.22 -5.54
CA ALA A 75 -3.71 -14.29 -4.59
C ALA A 75 -2.36 -14.80 -4.02
N MET A 76 -2.30 -16.10 -3.72
CA MET A 76 -1.08 -16.75 -3.25
C MET A 76 -0.02 -16.88 -4.35
N ALA A 77 -0.42 -17.07 -5.61
CA ALA A 77 0.49 -17.09 -6.74
C ALA A 77 1.12 -15.72 -6.96
N GLU A 78 0.32 -14.65 -6.96
CA GLU A 78 0.78 -13.26 -7.07
C GLU A 78 1.77 -12.92 -5.94
N SER A 79 1.42 -13.27 -4.70
CA SER A 79 2.27 -13.01 -3.53
C SER A 79 3.65 -13.69 -3.64
N ARG A 80 3.68 -14.93 -4.16
CA ARG A 80 4.93 -15.67 -4.38
C ARG A 80 5.73 -15.12 -5.54
N MET A 81 5.09 -14.74 -6.64
CA MET A 81 5.76 -14.13 -7.80
C MET A 81 6.44 -12.83 -7.39
N ILE A 82 5.75 -11.94 -6.66
CA ILE A 82 6.34 -10.70 -6.14
C ILE A 82 7.53 -10.98 -5.21
N LEU A 83 7.44 -11.99 -4.34
CA LEU A 83 8.53 -12.34 -3.44
C LEU A 83 9.75 -12.92 -4.16
N HIS A 84 9.55 -13.92 -5.01
CA HIS A 84 10.63 -14.73 -5.60
C HIS A 84 11.15 -14.18 -6.92
N ASP A 85 10.27 -13.66 -7.77
CA ASP A 85 10.63 -13.26 -9.14
C ASP A 85 10.88 -11.76 -9.24
N VAL A 86 10.45 -10.95 -8.25
CA VAL A 86 10.65 -9.50 -8.24
C VAL A 86 11.62 -9.07 -7.15
N TYR A 87 11.32 -9.32 -5.87
CA TYR A 87 12.19 -8.82 -4.80
C TYR A 87 13.49 -9.60 -4.61
N GLN A 88 13.45 -10.93 -4.75
CA GLN A 88 14.65 -11.75 -4.61
C GLN A 88 15.62 -11.55 -5.79
N ASP A 89 15.12 -11.36 -7.02
CA ASP A 89 15.95 -11.13 -8.21
C ASP A 89 16.64 -9.74 -8.22
N VAL A 90 16.07 -8.77 -7.50
CA VAL A 90 16.63 -7.40 -7.39
C VAL A 90 17.62 -7.27 -6.21
N ALA A 91 17.67 -8.27 -5.31
CA ALA A 91 18.56 -8.31 -4.16
C ALA A 91 19.97 -8.82 -4.53
#